data_AF-A0A259HHC4-F1
#
_entry.id   AF-A0A259HHC4-F1
#
_cell.length_a   1.000
_cell.length_b   1.000
_cell.length_c   1.000
_cell.angle_alpha   90.00
_cell.angle_beta   90.00
_cell.angle_gamma   90.00
#
_symmetry.space_group_name_H-M   'P 1'
#
loop_
_entity.id
_entity.type
_entity.pdbx_description
1 polymer ?
#
loop_
_entity_poly.entity_id
_entity_poly.type
_entity_poly.pdbx_seq_one_letter_code
_entity_poly.pdbx_strand_id
1 'polypeptide(L)'
;IVERHLSEQDDPINPRDVIDDRLALADRFGLSLGFHNCTQDDYLAIIAGYTRHFGLTYEEADALEWSKRRGGRSGRVAWQYVNELAGRAGRAI
;
A
#
# COMPACT_ATOMS: atom_id res chain seq x y z
N ILE A 1 14.89 -41.98 19.80
CA ILE A 1 15.14 -40.55 19.49
C ILE A 1 13.77 -39.90 19.64
N VAL A 2 13.57 -39.13 20.71
CA VAL A 2 12.26 -38.55 21.04
C VAL A 2 11.95 -37.46 20.00
N GLU A 3 10.82 -37.60 19.31
CA GLU A 3 10.26 -36.58 18.42
C GLU A 3 9.99 -35.32 19.24
N ARG A 4 10.67 -34.24 18.86
CA ARG A 4 10.46 -32.93 19.47
C ARG A 4 9.28 -32.29 18.77
N HIS A 5 8.11 -32.37 19.41
CA HIS A 5 6.92 -31.63 19.00
C HIS A 5 7.22 -30.13 19.18
N LEU A 6 7.29 -29.38 18.09
CA LEU A 6 7.33 -27.91 18.11
C LEU A 6 5.90 -27.42 18.38
N SER A 7 5.50 -27.38 19.64
CA SER A 7 4.19 -26.82 20.02
C SER A 7 4.17 -26.13 21.37
N GLU A 8 5.28 -25.51 21.82
CA GLU A 8 5.32 -24.78 23.10
C GLU A 8 6.23 -23.53 23.09
N GLN A 9 6.26 -22.73 22.02
CA GLN A 9 6.92 -21.41 22.07
C GLN A 9 6.20 -20.27 21.33
N ASP A 10 4.94 -20.45 20.92
CA ASP A 10 4.17 -19.40 20.22
C ASP A 10 2.78 -19.20 20.84
N ASP A 11 2.74 -19.00 22.15
CA ASP A 11 1.55 -18.40 22.77
C ASP A 11 2.00 -17.27 23.69
N PRO A 12 1.88 -15.99 23.27
CA PRO A 12 2.19 -14.86 24.14
C PRO A 12 1.10 -14.78 25.20
N ILE A 13 1.30 -15.50 26.31
CA ILE A 13 0.35 -15.58 27.43
C ILE A 13 0.21 -14.23 28.15
N ASN A 14 1.15 -13.30 27.94
CA ASN A 14 1.11 -11.98 28.56
C ASN A 14 1.06 -10.84 27.54
N PRO A 15 -0.04 -10.05 27.48
CA PRO A 15 -0.15 -8.85 26.63
C PRO A 15 0.99 -7.85 26.83
N ARG A 16 1.64 -7.86 28.00
CA ARG A 16 2.77 -6.97 28.32
C ARG A 16 4.02 -7.33 27.52
N ASP A 17 4.32 -8.62 27.36
CA ASP A 17 5.53 -9.07 26.64
C ASP A 17 5.46 -8.67 25.16
N VAL A 18 4.26 -8.72 24.56
CA VAL A 18 4.02 -8.28 23.17
C VAL A 18 4.21 -6.76 23.01
N ILE A 19 3.85 -5.97 24.02
CA ILE A 19 4.03 -4.52 24.00
C ILE A 19 5.52 -4.19 24.17
N ASP A 20 6.20 -4.84 25.11
CA ASP A 20 7.62 -4.62 25.37
C ASP A 20 8.49 -5.02 24.18
N ASP A 21 8.18 -6.12 23.50
CA ASP A 21 8.87 -6.53 22.26
C ASP A 21 8.63 -5.55 21.11
N ARG A 22 7.41 -5.03 20.97
CA ARG A 22 7.11 -4.00 19.96
C ARG A 22 7.82 -2.68 20.26
N LEU A 23 7.91 -2.28 21.53
CA LEU A 23 8.67 -1.11 21.97
C LEU A 23 10.16 -1.30 21.70
N ALA A 24 10.71 -2.46 22.08
CA ALA A 24 12.11 -2.79 21.87
C ALA A 24 12.48 -2.81 20.38
N LEU A 25 11.56 -3.22 19.50
CA LEU A 25 11.77 -3.15 18.06
C LEU A 25 11.82 -1.70 17.56
N ALA A 26 10.86 -0.86 17.98
CA ALA A 26 10.81 0.55 17.59
C ALA A 26 12.06 1.33 18.06
N ASP A 27 12.50 1.09 19.30
CA ASP A 27 13.70 1.71 19.88
C ASP A 27 14.99 1.29 19.17
N ARG A 28 15.07 0.07 18.64
CA ARG A 28 16.23 -0.41 17.87
C ARG A 28 16.39 0.29 16.52
N PHE A 29 15.29 0.63 15.85
CA PHE A 29 15.36 1.38 14.59
C PHE A 29 15.54 2.88 14.83
N GLY A 30 15.00 3.42 15.93
CA GLY A 30 15.14 4.82 16.31
C GLY A 30 14.59 5.82 15.29
N LEU A 31 13.79 5.36 14.32
CA LEU A 31 13.25 6.16 13.22
C LEU A 31 11.74 5.98 13.11
N SER A 32 11.04 7.09 12.97
CA SER A 32 9.60 7.12 12.65
C SER A 32 9.41 7.80 11.30
N LEU A 33 8.69 7.14 10.39
CA LEU A 33 8.33 7.71 9.09
C LEU A 33 6.89 8.21 9.14
N GLY A 34 6.72 9.53 9.03
CA GLY A 34 5.42 10.14 8.83
C GLY A 34 4.97 10.02 7.37
N PHE A 35 3.66 9.89 7.16
CA PHE A 35 3.07 9.93 5.83
C PHE A 35 2.24 11.20 5.66
N HIS A 36 2.39 11.84 4.51
CA HIS A 36 1.58 13.01 4.14
C HIS A 36 0.32 12.57 3.40
N ASN A 37 -0.73 13.40 3.46
CA ASN A 37 -1.94 13.17 2.68
C ASN A 37 -1.64 13.26 1.19
N CYS A 38 -2.19 12.33 0.41
CA CYS A 38 -2.07 12.35 -1.04
C CYS A 38 -2.92 13.49 -1.63
N THR A 39 -2.26 14.51 -2.16
CA THR A 39 -2.93 15.65 -2.80
C THR A 39 -3.51 15.26 -4.17
N GLN A 40 -4.21 16.19 -4.82
CA GLN A 40 -4.67 15.97 -6.20
C GLN A 40 -3.49 15.78 -7.15
N ASP A 41 -2.50 16.65 -7.02
CA ASP A 41 -1.37 16.71 -7.92
C ASP A 41 -0.50 15.47 -7.72
N ASP A 42 -0.32 15.01 -6.48
CA ASP A 42 0.36 13.73 -6.21
C ASP A 42 -0.36 12.56 -6.87
N TYR A 43 -1.69 12.51 -6.76
CA TYR A 43 -2.51 11.46 -7.35
C TYR A 43 -2.39 11.43 -8.88
N LEU A 44 -2.51 12.59 -9.52
CA LEU A 44 -2.36 12.72 -10.97
C LEU A 44 -0.93 12.42 -11.43
N ALA A 45 0.08 12.85 -10.67
CA ALA A 45 1.48 12.57 -10.96
C ALA A 45 1.80 11.07 -10.89
N ILE A 46 1.23 10.34 -9.91
CA ILE A 46 1.37 8.88 -9.83
C ILE A 46 0.78 8.21 -11.06
N ILE A 47 -0.43 8.61 -11.48
CA ILE A 47 -1.07 8.07 -12.68
C ILE A 47 -0.26 8.40 -13.92
N ALA A 48 0.19 9.64 -14.09
CA ALA A 48 1.03 10.08 -15.20
C ALA A 48 2.33 9.27 -15.30
N GLY A 49 2.96 8.96 -14.16
CA GLY A 49 4.17 8.14 -14.11
C GLY A 49 3.93 6.73 -14.66
N TYR A 50 2.87 6.08 -14.19
CA TYR A 50 2.52 4.74 -14.67
C TYR A 50 2.04 4.72 -16.11
N THR A 51 1.19 5.66 -16.52
CA THR A 51 0.66 5.70 -17.88
C THR A 51 1.77 6.00 -18.90
N ARG A 52 2.73 6.87 -18.56
CA ARG A 52 3.95 7.04 -19.34
C ARG A 52 4.76 5.74 -19.44
N HIS A 53 4.95 5.03 -18.33
CA HIS A 53 5.73 3.79 -18.30
C HIS A 53 5.10 2.68 -19.16
N PHE A 54 3.78 2.51 -19.10
CA PHE A 54 3.05 1.47 -19.83
C PHE A 54 2.51 1.91 -21.20
N GLY A 55 2.78 3.15 -21.61
CA GLY A 55 2.28 3.72 -22.86
C GLY A 55 0.75 3.72 -22.93
N LEU A 56 0.10 4.11 -21.84
CA LEU A 56 -1.35 4.28 -21.70
C LEU A 56 -1.69 5.77 -21.78
N THR A 57 -2.92 6.07 -22.19
CA THR A 57 -3.48 7.43 -22.20
C THR A 57 -4.60 7.52 -21.16
N TYR A 58 -4.74 8.68 -20.53
CA TYR A 58 -5.79 8.93 -19.56
C TYR A 58 -6.23 10.40 -19.59
N GLU A 59 -7.44 10.65 -19.10
CA GLU A 59 -8.00 11.99 -18.91
C GLU A 59 -8.03 12.31 -17.40
N GLU A 60 -7.56 13.49 -17.01
CA GLU A 60 -7.52 13.86 -15.59
C GLU A 60 -8.92 13.88 -14.96
N ALA A 61 -9.93 14.33 -15.70
CA ALA A 61 -11.31 14.34 -15.21
C ALA A 61 -11.84 12.94 -14.86
N ASP A 62 -11.56 11.94 -15.70
CA ASP A 62 -11.93 10.53 -15.45
C ASP A 62 -11.18 9.96 -14.24
N ALA A 63 -9.87 10.24 -14.14
CA ALA A 63 -9.06 9.85 -12.98
C ALA A 63 -9.58 10.45 -11.66
N LEU A 64 -9.99 11.72 -11.67
CA LEU A 64 -10.52 12.41 -10.49
C LEU A 64 -11.90 11.88 -10.12
N GLU A 65 -12.76 11.60 -11.09
CA GLU A 65 -14.05 10.96 -10.83
C GLU A 65 -13.88 9.57 -10.24
N TRP A 66 -12.95 8.77 -10.78
CA TRP A 66 -12.60 7.46 -10.24
C TRP A 66 -12.20 7.54 -8.76
N SER A 67 -11.36 8.51 -8.39
CA SER A 67 -10.91 8.69 -7.01
C SER A 67 -12.07 8.99 -6.05
N LYS A 68 -13.05 9.80 -6.48
CA LYS A 68 -14.24 10.14 -5.68
C LYS A 68 -15.09 8.90 -5.43
N ARG A 69 -15.29 8.05 -6.44
CA ARG A 69 -16.06 6.80 -6.34
C ARG A 69 -15.37 5.77 -5.42
N ARG A 70 -14.04 5.79 -5.33
CA ARG A 70 -13.22 4.87 -4.51
C ARG A 70 -12.93 5.38 -3.09
N GLY A 71 -13.50 6.51 -2.69
CA GLY A 71 -13.37 7.04 -1.33
C GLY A 71 -12.10 7.87 -1.07
N GLY A 72 -11.43 8.35 -2.12
CA GLY A 72 -10.35 9.34 -1.99
C GLY A 72 -9.16 9.08 -2.90
N ARG A 73 -8.07 9.80 -2.59
CA ARG A 73 -6.80 9.76 -3.34
C ARG A 73 -5.75 9.02 -2.54
N SER A 74 -5.11 8.08 -3.18
CA SER A 74 -3.94 7.37 -2.66
C SER A 74 -3.21 6.69 -3.82
N GLY A 75 -1.94 6.32 -3.61
CA GLY A 75 -1.21 5.53 -4.59
C GLY A 75 -1.90 4.21 -4.95
N ARG A 76 -2.60 3.59 -3.98
CA ARG A 76 -3.39 2.36 -4.24
C ARG A 76 -4.54 2.62 -5.21
N VAL A 77 -5.30 3.70 -5.00
CA VAL A 77 -6.43 4.04 -5.89
C VAL A 77 -5.93 4.42 -7.28
N ALA A 78 -4.80 5.13 -7.36
CA ALA A 78 -4.13 5.44 -8.62
C ALA A 78 -3.72 4.16 -9.37
N TRP A 79 -3.13 3.19 -8.67
CA TRP A 79 -2.78 1.89 -9.27
C TRP A 79 -4.00 1.14 -9.80
N GLN A 80 -5.11 1.13 -9.05
CA GLN A 80 -6.36 0.51 -9.51
C GLN A 80 -6.90 1.17 -10.79
N TYR A 81 -6.80 2.49 -10.89
CA TYR A 81 -7.18 3.23 -12.09
C TYR A 81 -6.28 2.89 -13.28
N VAL A 82 -4.97 2.78 -13.07
CA VAL A 82 -4.02 2.38 -14.11
C VAL A 82 -4.30 0.96 -14.63
N ASN A 83 -4.63 0.02 -13.73
CA ASN A 83 -5.03 -1.34 -14.13
C ASN A 83 -6.33 -1.33 -14.96
N GLU A 84 -7.31 -0.52 -14.55
CA GLU A 84 -8.55 -0.31 -15.29
C GLU A 84 -8.25 0.23 -16.71
N LEU A 85 -7.38 1.23 -16.84
CA LEU A 85 -6.96 1.77 -18.13
C LEU A 85 -6.26 0.72 -18.99
N ALA A 86 -5.37 -0.08 -18.40
CA ALA A 86 -4.70 -1.17 -19.10
C ALA A 86 -5.72 -2.21 -19.61
N GLY A 87 -6.69 -2.59 -18.77
CA GLY A 87 -7.79 -3.47 -19.14
C GLY A 87 -8.62 -2.91 -20.31
N ARG A 88 -8.98 -1.62 -20.27
CA ARG A 88 -9.67 -0.93 -21.39
C ARG A 88 -8.84 -0.91 -22.68
N ALA A 89 -7.52 -0.83 -22.55
CA ALA A 89 -6.58 -0.90 -23.67
C ALA A 89 -6.24 -2.33 -24.12
N GLY A 90 -6.83 -3.36 -23.50
CA GLY A 90 -6.56 -4.77 -23.82
C GLY A 90 -5.15 -5.24 -23.43
N ARG A 91 -4.51 -4.58 -22.46
CA ARG A 91 -3.16 -4.89 -21.98
C ARG A 91 -3.22 -5.49 -20.58
N ALA A 92 -2.38 -6.49 -20.33
CA ALA A 92 -2.11 -7.01 -18.98
C ALA A 92 -0.76 -6.43 -18.50
N ILE A 93 -0.76 -5.83 -17.31
CA ILE A 93 0.40 -5.19 -16.66
C ILE A 93 0.47 -5.56 -15.18
#